data_AF-A0A6L8WCW5-F1
#
_entry.id   AF-A0A6L8WCW5-F1
#
_cell.length_a   1.000
_cell.length_b   1.000
_cell.length_c   1.000
_cell.angle_alpha   90.00
_cell.angle_beta   90.00
_cell.angle_gamma   90.00
#
_symmetry.space_group_name_H-M   'P 1'
#
loop_
_entity.id
_entity.type
_entity.pdbx_description
1 polymer ?
#
loop_
_entity_poly.entity_id
_entity_poly.type
_entity_poly.pdbx_seq_one_letter_code
_entity_poly.pdbx_strand_id
1 'polypeptide(L)'
;MTLFRPVLLLAALLTFTSSLAGADGDHAPIGAAIKDVPLFDAHIHYKEPAWGPYPVKSVIELMDRNGVAMGLVSSTPDEGTIKLWEYAPNRIVPELRPYHGSAGSSNWTKAPGMEEYLEERLAKYPHEGLGEFHIHNLDPTDRPLLQKVTQMAKTRSIPIHIHSGADPVHLLYELEPDLTVIWAHAGMSEPAEVVEKVMETYPTLYADTSFRERDILIADDKIDPAWRRIIMRFSDRLMVGTDTWVNSQWDNYSELIALNRQWLSLLPRETAEQIAYKTAEKLFNRKVSLDQIGTR
;
A
#
# COMPACT_ATOMS: atom_id res chain seq x y z
N MET A 1 -40.44 31.54 56.87
CA MET A 1 -39.32 30.61 57.15
C MET A 1 -39.61 29.33 56.39
N THR A 2 -39.16 29.28 55.14
CA THR A 2 -39.50 28.23 54.18
C THR A 2 -38.20 27.49 53.86
N LEU A 3 -38.19 26.20 54.15
CA LEU A 3 -37.03 25.32 54.14
C LEU A 3 -36.43 25.16 52.73
N PHE A 4 -35.13 25.44 52.62
CA PHE A 4 -34.28 25.09 51.48
C PHE A 4 -34.10 23.57 51.42
N ARG A 5 -34.43 22.96 50.26
CA ARG A 5 -34.02 21.60 49.90
C ARG A 5 -32.78 21.70 48.99
N PRO A 6 -31.68 20.99 49.28
CA PRO A 6 -30.55 20.93 48.36
C PRO A 6 -30.84 19.92 47.25
N VAL A 7 -30.69 20.35 46.00
CA VAL A 7 -30.67 19.48 44.82
C VAL A 7 -29.25 18.93 44.71
N LEU A 8 -29.06 17.62 44.93
CA LEU A 8 -27.81 16.94 44.56
C LEU A 8 -27.74 16.86 43.03
N LEU A 9 -26.78 17.56 42.43
CA LEU A 9 -26.34 17.29 41.07
C LEU A 9 -25.43 16.04 41.09
N LEU A 10 -25.90 14.95 40.48
CA LEU A 10 -25.10 13.77 40.23
C LEU A 10 -24.28 14.03 38.95
N ALA A 11 -22.99 14.33 39.09
CA ALA A 11 -22.07 14.41 37.96
C ALA A 11 -21.74 12.98 37.48
N ALA A 12 -22.28 12.59 36.32
CA ALA A 12 -21.90 11.35 35.66
C ALA A 12 -20.50 11.53 35.04
N LEU A 13 -19.48 10.97 35.67
CA LEU A 13 -18.17 10.77 35.03
C LEU A 13 -18.32 9.66 33.98
N LEU A 14 -18.31 10.06 32.70
CA LEU A 14 -18.08 9.15 31.58
C LEU A 14 -16.61 8.74 31.60
N THR A 15 -16.31 7.60 32.21
CA THR A 15 -15.02 6.94 32.07
C THR A 15 -14.96 6.34 30.66
N PHE A 16 -14.19 6.96 29.76
CA PHE A 16 -13.76 6.31 28.53
C PHE A 16 -12.80 5.19 28.91
N THR A 17 -13.31 3.97 28.99
CA THR A 17 -12.47 2.78 29.02
C THR A 17 -11.90 2.60 27.62
N SER A 18 -10.63 2.96 27.45
CA SER A 18 -9.81 2.49 26.34
C SER A 18 -9.77 0.96 26.42
N SER A 19 -10.52 0.29 25.54
CA SER A 19 -10.41 -1.15 25.35
C SER A 19 -9.07 -1.44 24.69
N LEU A 20 -8.04 -1.64 25.52
CA LEU A 20 -6.87 -2.44 25.16
C LEU A 20 -7.37 -3.87 24.97
N ALA A 21 -7.87 -4.18 23.77
CA ALA A 21 -8.21 -5.54 23.39
C ALA A 21 -6.92 -6.32 23.09
N GLY A 22 -6.26 -6.76 24.16
CA GLY A 22 -5.44 -7.96 24.11
C GLY A 22 -6.37 -9.17 24.04
N ALA A 23 -6.75 -9.57 22.83
CA ALA A 23 -7.53 -10.78 22.57
C ALA A 23 -6.76 -11.67 21.60
N ASP A 24 -5.64 -12.23 22.07
CA ASP A 24 -4.81 -13.17 21.32
C ASP A 24 -5.31 -14.64 21.50
N GLY A 25 -6.62 -14.84 21.70
CA GLY A 25 -7.16 -16.08 22.30
C GLY A 25 -8.14 -16.93 21.49
N ASP A 26 -8.87 -16.41 20.49
CA ASP A 26 -10.06 -17.13 19.98
C ASP A 26 -10.30 -17.11 18.46
N HIS A 27 -9.32 -16.73 17.64
CA HIS A 27 -9.49 -16.77 16.18
C HIS A 27 -8.54 -17.78 15.55
N ALA A 28 -9.08 -18.96 15.23
CA ALA A 28 -8.38 -19.96 14.45
C ALA A 28 -7.92 -19.37 13.09
N PRO A 29 -6.73 -19.77 12.59
CA PRO A 29 -6.26 -19.33 11.27
C PRO A 29 -7.24 -19.68 10.16
N ILE A 30 -7.32 -18.84 9.13
CA ILE A 30 -8.15 -19.08 7.94
C ILE A 30 -7.73 -20.34 7.17
N GLY A 31 -6.45 -20.72 7.27
CA GLY A 31 -5.87 -21.92 6.65
C GLY A 31 -6.15 -21.99 5.15
N ALA A 32 -6.50 -23.17 4.66
CA ALA A 32 -6.72 -23.42 3.23
C ALA A 32 -7.82 -22.56 2.59
N ALA A 33 -8.72 -21.97 3.39
CA ALA A 33 -9.77 -21.09 2.86
C ALA A 33 -9.23 -19.74 2.35
N ILE A 34 -7.95 -19.42 2.58
CA ILE A 34 -7.29 -18.24 1.97
C ILE A 34 -7.36 -18.28 0.43
N LYS A 35 -7.43 -19.47 -0.18
CA LYS A 35 -7.52 -19.64 -1.64
C LYS A 35 -8.81 -19.05 -2.24
N ASP A 36 -9.85 -18.94 -1.42
CA ASP A 36 -11.18 -18.44 -1.81
C ASP A 36 -11.31 -16.92 -1.52
N VAL A 37 -10.22 -16.26 -1.10
CA VAL A 37 -10.16 -14.82 -0.85
C VAL A 37 -9.52 -14.11 -2.06
N PRO A 38 -10.15 -13.08 -2.64
CA PRO A 38 -9.53 -12.29 -3.69
C PRO A 38 -8.34 -11.51 -3.14
N LEU A 39 -7.31 -11.32 -3.96
CA LEU A 39 -6.20 -10.43 -3.61
C LEU A 39 -6.28 -9.11 -4.37
N PHE A 40 -5.92 -8.02 -3.70
CA PHE A 40 -5.48 -6.78 -4.32
C PHE A 40 -3.96 -6.70 -4.22
N ASP A 41 -3.26 -6.66 -5.35
CA ASP A 41 -1.82 -6.51 -5.39
C ASP A 41 -1.45 -5.02 -5.35
N ALA A 42 -1.03 -4.53 -4.18
CA ALA A 42 -0.78 -3.11 -3.95
C ALA A 42 0.55 -2.61 -4.51
N HIS A 43 1.33 -3.44 -5.22
CA HIS A 43 2.62 -3.03 -5.74
C HIS A 43 2.98 -3.79 -7.02
N ILE A 44 2.63 -3.25 -8.19
CA ILE A 44 3.00 -3.81 -9.50
C ILE A 44 3.75 -2.77 -10.33
N HIS A 45 4.84 -3.20 -10.96
CA HIS A 45 5.52 -2.42 -12.00
C HIS A 45 5.43 -3.07 -13.38
N TYR A 46 4.85 -2.37 -14.34
CA TYR A 46 4.77 -2.83 -15.74
C TYR A 46 5.62 -1.95 -16.67
N LYS A 47 6.94 -1.99 -16.45
CA LYS A 47 7.94 -1.17 -17.16
C LYS A 47 8.15 -1.65 -18.59
N GLU A 48 8.72 -0.79 -19.44
CA GLU A 48 8.97 -1.07 -20.86
C GLU A 48 9.62 -2.43 -21.15
N PRO A 49 10.66 -2.89 -20.40
CA PRO A 49 11.27 -4.20 -20.65
C PRO A 49 10.32 -5.40 -20.49
N ALA A 50 9.21 -5.23 -19.76
CA ALA A 50 8.19 -6.25 -19.58
C ALA A 50 7.19 -6.32 -20.75
N TRP A 51 7.04 -5.25 -21.56
CA TRP A 51 5.94 -5.16 -22.54
C TRP A 51 5.99 -6.22 -23.64
N GLY A 52 7.19 -6.68 -24.01
CA GLY A 52 7.38 -7.75 -24.98
C GLY A 52 7.12 -9.14 -24.37
N PRO A 53 7.87 -9.55 -23.33
CA PRO A 53 7.68 -10.86 -22.69
C PRO A 53 6.32 -11.04 -22.01
N TYR A 54 5.73 -9.94 -21.53
CA TYR A 54 4.46 -9.91 -20.80
C TYR A 54 3.46 -8.95 -21.46
N PRO A 55 2.86 -9.26 -22.62
CA PRO A 55 1.83 -8.41 -23.21
C PRO A 55 0.67 -8.17 -22.23
N VAL A 56 -0.03 -7.03 -22.35
CA VAL A 56 -1.10 -6.62 -21.40
C VAL A 56 -2.13 -7.71 -21.10
N LYS A 57 -2.54 -8.47 -22.12
CA LYS A 57 -3.46 -9.59 -21.97
C LYS A 57 -2.88 -10.68 -21.07
N SER A 58 -1.61 -11.05 -21.27
CA SER A 58 -0.93 -12.07 -20.48
C SER A 58 -0.74 -11.66 -19.02
N VAL A 59 -0.56 -10.35 -18.75
CA VAL A 59 -0.52 -9.83 -17.38
C VAL A 59 -1.86 -10.06 -16.67
N ILE A 60 -2.98 -9.69 -17.30
CA ILE A 60 -4.31 -9.91 -16.70
C ILE A 60 -4.60 -11.41 -16.53
N GLU A 61 -4.25 -12.25 -17.52
CA GLU A 61 -4.39 -13.72 -17.39
C GLU A 61 -3.49 -14.31 -16.29
N LEU A 62 -2.33 -13.71 -16.03
CA LEU A 62 -1.45 -14.08 -14.93
C LEU A 62 -2.05 -13.69 -13.57
N MET A 63 -2.65 -12.50 -13.45
CA MET A 63 -3.41 -12.09 -12.27
C MET A 63 -4.59 -13.03 -12.02
N ASP A 64 -5.36 -13.37 -13.07
CA ASP A 64 -6.51 -14.26 -12.99
C ASP A 64 -6.15 -15.65 -12.45
N ARG A 65 -5.08 -16.25 -13.00
CA ARG A 65 -4.59 -17.57 -12.56
C ARG A 65 -4.18 -17.61 -11.09
N ASN A 66 -3.84 -16.46 -10.51
CA ASN A 66 -3.39 -16.32 -9.12
C ASN A 66 -4.49 -15.77 -8.18
N GLY A 67 -5.70 -15.54 -8.70
CA GLY A 67 -6.82 -14.99 -7.93
C GLY A 67 -6.58 -13.54 -7.47
N VAL A 68 -5.82 -12.77 -8.25
CA VAL A 68 -5.58 -11.35 -8.03
C VAL A 68 -6.66 -10.56 -8.76
N ALA A 69 -7.59 -10.01 -7.99
CA ALA A 69 -8.77 -9.33 -8.50
C ALA A 69 -8.47 -7.91 -8.98
N MET A 70 -7.52 -7.21 -8.38
CA MET A 70 -7.10 -5.88 -8.81
C MET A 70 -5.63 -5.63 -8.46
N GLY A 71 -5.01 -4.62 -9.06
CA GLY A 71 -3.68 -4.18 -8.64
C GLY A 71 -3.46 -2.67 -8.78
N LEU A 72 -2.64 -2.12 -7.88
CA LEU A 72 -2.05 -0.79 -8.01
C LEU A 72 -0.83 -0.90 -8.92
N VAL A 73 -0.93 -0.29 -10.10
CA VAL A 73 0.09 -0.41 -11.14
C VAL A 73 0.75 0.93 -11.38
N SER A 74 2.07 0.93 -11.31
CA SER A 74 2.88 1.97 -11.90
C SER A 74 3.84 1.42 -12.95
N SER A 75 4.50 2.30 -13.72
CA SER A 75 5.41 1.88 -14.78
C SER A 75 6.47 2.93 -15.09
N THR A 76 7.50 2.51 -15.82
CA THR A 76 8.53 3.40 -16.36
C THR A 76 8.74 3.03 -17.83
N PRO A 77 8.42 3.92 -18.77
CA PRO A 77 7.65 5.16 -18.57
C PRO A 77 6.15 4.87 -18.30
N ASP A 78 5.35 5.88 -17.93
CA ASP A 78 3.95 5.77 -17.49
C ASP A 78 3.00 5.12 -18.52
N GLU A 79 3.41 5.03 -19.80
CA GLU A 79 2.68 4.33 -20.86
C GLU A 79 2.34 2.88 -20.50
N GLY A 80 3.14 2.21 -19.68
CA GLY A 80 2.83 0.84 -19.25
C GLY A 80 1.56 0.79 -18.39
N THR A 81 1.47 1.70 -17.42
CA THR A 81 0.34 1.88 -16.51
C THR A 81 -0.93 2.11 -17.32
N ILE A 82 -0.86 3.07 -18.25
CA ILE A 82 -2.00 3.44 -19.09
C ILE A 82 -2.42 2.29 -20.00
N LYS A 83 -1.48 1.55 -20.61
CA LYS A 83 -1.82 0.37 -21.44
C LYS A 83 -2.58 -0.71 -20.66
N LEU A 84 -2.18 -0.99 -19.41
CA LEU A 84 -2.89 -1.96 -18.56
C LEU A 84 -4.26 -1.44 -18.14
N TRP A 85 -4.33 -0.17 -17.72
CA TRP A 85 -5.58 0.45 -17.33
C TRP A 85 -6.59 0.54 -18.48
N GLU A 86 -6.17 0.92 -19.69
CA GLU A 86 -7.06 0.94 -20.86
C GLU A 86 -7.55 -0.45 -21.25
N TYR A 87 -6.71 -1.47 -21.08
CA TYR A 87 -7.06 -2.85 -21.39
C TYR A 87 -8.06 -3.45 -20.39
N ALA A 88 -7.91 -3.13 -19.10
CA ALA A 88 -8.70 -3.69 -18.00
C ALA A 88 -8.99 -2.65 -16.90
N PRO A 89 -9.78 -1.58 -17.18
CA PRO A 89 -10.01 -0.48 -16.24
C PRO A 89 -10.73 -0.89 -14.96
N ASN A 90 -11.41 -2.04 -14.94
CA ASN A 90 -12.01 -2.57 -13.71
C ASN A 90 -11.04 -3.41 -12.85
N ARG A 91 -9.80 -3.66 -13.33
CA ARG A 91 -8.75 -4.45 -12.66
C ARG A 91 -7.57 -3.61 -12.19
N ILE A 92 -7.36 -2.44 -12.78
CA ILE A 92 -6.12 -1.67 -12.61
C ILE A 92 -6.42 -0.33 -11.98
N VAL A 93 -5.77 -0.05 -10.85
CA VAL A 93 -5.69 1.28 -10.24
C VAL A 93 -4.40 1.92 -10.75
N PRO A 94 -4.47 2.95 -11.63
CA PRO A 94 -3.29 3.51 -12.26
C PRO A 94 -2.56 4.47 -11.30
N GLU A 95 -1.26 4.30 -11.18
CA GLU A 95 -0.38 5.09 -10.33
C GLU A 95 0.72 5.77 -11.16
N LEU A 96 0.95 7.07 -10.94
CA LEU A 96 1.91 7.85 -11.70
C LEU A 96 3.29 7.86 -11.02
N ARG A 97 4.30 7.32 -11.72
CA ARG A 97 5.71 7.51 -11.36
C ARG A 97 6.30 8.76 -12.01
N PRO A 98 7.27 9.42 -11.36
CA PRO A 98 8.04 10.49 -11.97
C PRO A 98 9.07 10.01 -13.00
N TYR A 99 9.12 8.71 -13.34
CA TYR A 99 10.22 8.16 -14.15
C TYR A 99 9.90 8.13 -15.64
N HIS A 100 10.74 8.78 -16.42
CA HIS A 100 10.63 8.87 -17.87
C HIS A 100 11.97 9.35 -18.47
N GLY A 101 12.29 8.92 -19.69
CA GLY A 101 13.53 9.33 -20.37
C GLY A 101 14.77 9.04 -19.50
N SER A 102 15.51 10.09 -19.13
CA SER A 102 16.68 10.00 -18.24
C SER A 102 16.37 10.17 -16.75
N ALA A 103 15.13 10.47 -16.38
CA ALA A 103 14.68 10.55 -15.00
C ALA A 103 14.31 9.15 -14.49
N GLY A 104 15.05 8.67 -13.50
CA GLY A 104 14.84 7.38 -12.83
C GLY A 104 14.95 7.50 -11.32
N SER A 105 15.03 6.35 -10.64
CA SER A 105 15.01 6.28 -9.18
C SER A 105 16.06 7.12 -8.47
N SER A 106 17.25 7.25 -9.06
CA SER A 106 18.37 7.97 -8.45
C SER A 106 18.40 9.48 -8.69
N ASN A 107 17.62 10.02 -9.63
CA ASN A 107 17.80 11.41 -10.07
C ASN A 107 16.50 12.17 -10.41
N TRP A 108 15.31 11.57 -10.26
CA TRP A 108 14.05 12.20 -10.68
C TRP A 108 13.81 13.58 -10.05
N THR A 109 14.21 13.80 -8.80
CA THR A 109 14.05 15.11 -8.12
C THR A 109 14.87 16.23 -8.76
N LYS A 110 15.90 15.87 -9.54
CA LYS A 110 16.79 16.80 -10.25
C LYS A 110 16.47 16.90 -11.74
N ALA A 111 15.54 16.09 -12.25
CA ALA A 111 15.23 16.07 -13.66
C ALA A 111 14.55 17.40 -14.07
N PRO A 112 15.05 18.10 -15.11
CA PRO A 112 14.40 19.32 -15.60
C PRO A 112 12.95 19.05 -16.01
N GLY A 113 12.03 19.95 -15.64
CA GLY A 113 10.61 19.85 -16.04
C GLY A 113 9.77 18.84 -15.25
N MET A 114 10.27 18.27 -14.14
CA MET A 114 9.54 17.25 -13.39
C MET A 114 8.18 17.72 -12.85
N GLU A 115 8.07 18.97 -12.36
CA GLU A 115 6.80 19.54 -11.89
C GLU A 115 5.76 19.54 -13.02
N GLU A 116 6.12 20.07 -14.18
CA GLU A 116 5.26 20.13 -15.38
C GLU A 116 4.86 18.73 -15.86
N TYR A 117 5.82 17.79 -15.95
CA TYR A 117 5.53 16.40 -16.32
C TYR A 117 4.47 15.76 -15.41
N LEU A 118 4.61 15.91 -14.09
CA LEU A 118 3.65 15.33 -13.15
C LEU A 118 2.28 15.99 -13.29
N GLU A 119 2.21 17.31 -13.40
CA GLU A 119 0.94 18.03 -13.58
C GLU A 119 0.22 17.61 -14.87
N GLU A 120 0.96 17.53 -15.98
CA GLU A 120 0.41 17.13 -17.28
C GLU A 120 -0.13 15.71 -17.27
N ARG A 121 0.62 14.74 -16.73
CA ARG A 121 0.17 13.33 -16.67
C ARG A 121 -1.05 13.18 -15.76
N LEU A 122 -1.02 13.78 -14.56
CA LEU A 122 -2.14 13.77 -13.61
C LEU A 122 -3.39 14.49 -14.13
N ALA A 123 -3.25 15.43 -15.07
CA ALA A 123 -4.39 16.08 -15.73
C ALA A 123 -4.95 15.26 -16.89
N LYS A 124 -4.10 14.45 -17.54
CA LYS A 124 -4.44 13.71 -18.75
C LYS A 124 -5.06 12.33 -18.48
N TYR A 125 -4.65 11.67 -17.39
CA TYR A 125 -5.05 10.30 -17.07
C TYR A 125 -5.60 10.20 -15.65
N PRO A 126 -6.43 9.18 -15.34
CA PRO A 126 -7.12 9.07 -14.06
C PRO A 126 -6.25 8.41 -12.99
N HIS A 127 -5.02 8.89 -12.80
CA HIS A 127 -4.14 8.35 -11.78
C HIS A 127 -4.73 8.51 -10.38
N GLU A 128 -4.76 7.41 -9.64
CA GLU A 128 -5.29 7.28 -8.29
C GLU A 128 -4.17 7.15 -7.23
N GLY A 129 -2.93 7.42 -7.63
CA GLY A 129 -1.76 7.46 -6.74
C GLY A 129 -0.57 8.14 -7.42
N LEU A 130 0.35 8.65 -6.61
CA LEU A 130 1.59 9.28 -7.05
C LEU A 130 2.78 8.55 -6.46
N GLY A 131 3.47 7.78 -7.30
CA GLY A 131 4.54 6.86 -6.93
C GLY A 131 4.49 5.60 -7.79
N GLU A 132 5.15 4.52 -7.42
CA GLU A 132 6.19 4.44 -6.40
C GLU A 132 7.41 5.30 -6.82
N PHE A 133 7.85 6.23 -5.96
CA PHE A 133 9.10 6.95 -6.17
C PHE A 133 10.08 6.77 -5.00
N HIS A 134 11.37 6.87 -5.32
CA HIS A 134 12.45 6.67 -4.37
C HIS A 134 12.90 7.99 -3.76
N ILE A 135 13.13 7.96 -2.44
CA ILE A 135 13.96 8.95 -1.74
C ILE A 135 15.03 8.15 -0.99
N HIS A 136 16.19 7.96 -1.64
CA HIS A 136 17.29 7.19 -1.06
C HIS A 136 17.96 7.92 0.10
N ASN A 137 18.12 9.23 -0.01
CA ASN A 137 18.70 10.10 1.00
C ASN A 137 17.96 11.43 0.99
N LEU A 138 17.85 12.06 2.16
CA LEU A 138 17.32 13.41 2.25
C LEU A 138 18.33 14.42 1.69
N ASP A 139 17.95 15.07 0.60
CA ASP A 139 18.65 16.24 0.06
C ASP A 139 17.78 17.48 0.34
N PRO A 140 18.23 18.45 1.17
CA PRO A 140 17.48 19.67 1.43
C PRO A 140 17.09 20.45 0.17
N THR A 141 17.85 20.30 -0.92
CA THR A 141 17.56 20.97 -2.19
C THR A 141 16.38 20.35 -2.95
N ASP A 142 15.93 19.13 -2.58
CA ASP A 142 14.72 18.50 -3.13
C ASP A 142 13.43 19.02 -2.50
N ARG A 143 13.52 19.63 -1.31
CA ARG A 143 12.36 20.06 -0.50
C ARG A 143 11.35 20.90 -1.28
N PRO A 144 11.73 21.87 -2.14
CA PRO A 144 10.76 22.64 -2.92
C PRO A 144 9.92 21.77 -3.86
N LEU A 145 10.54 20.83 -4.58
CA LEU A 145 9.81 19.91 -5.46
C LEU A 145 8.96 18.93 -4.66
N LEU A 146 9.48 18.39 -3.57
CA LEU A 146 8.71 17.49 -2.70
C LEU A 146 7.47 18.19 -2.13
N GLN A 147 7.55 19.46 -1.72
CA GLN A 147 6.38 20.24 -1.29
C GLN A 147 5.33 20.37 -2.41
N LYS A 148 5.75 20.50 -3.67
CA LYS A 148 4.83 20.54 -4.81
C LYS A 148 4.16 19.19 -5.03
N VAL A 149 4.93 18.11 -4.97
CA VAL A 149 4.42 16.73 -5.09
C VAL A 149 3.39 16.41 -4.00
N THR A 150 3.66 16.78 -2.74
CA THR A 150 2.69 16.59 -1.64
C THR A 150 1.43 17.42 -1.84
N GLN A 151 1.56 18.67 -2.29
CA GLN A 151 0.42 19.53 -2.63
C GLN A 151 -0.43 18.94 -3.76
N MET A 152 0.19 18.37 -4.80
CA MET A 152 -0.51 17.72 -5.93
C MET A 152 -1.33 16.53 -5.47
N ALA A 153 -0.73 15.66 -4.64
CA ALA A 153 -1.39 14.49 -4.06
C ALA A 153 -2.56 14.88 -3.16
N LYS A 154 -2.36 15.83 -2.24
CA LYS A 154 -3.43 16.34 -1.36
C LYS A 154 -4.59 16.96 -2.14
N THR A 155 -4.29 17.82 -3.11
CA THR A 155 -5.33 18.50 -3.92
C THR A 155 -6.20 17.49 -4.66
N ARG A 156 -5.62 16.37 -5.10
CA ARG A 156 -6.31 15.28 -5.81
C ARG A 156 -6.88 14.22 -4.87
N SER A 157 -6.59 14.28 -3.57
CA SER A 157 -6.94 13.25 -2.59
C SER A 157 -6.47 11.85 -3.00
N ILE A 158 -5.26 11.75 -3.55
CA ILE A 158 -4.60 10.49 -3.91
C ILE A 158 -3.42 10.21 -2.98
N PRO A 159 -3.12 8.95 -2.66
CA PRO A 159 -1.95 8.59 -1.86
C PRO A 159 -0.63 8.89 -2.58
N ILE A 160 0.40 9.20 -1.78
CA ILE A 160 1.80 9.10 -2.21
C ILE A 160 2.30 7.70 -1.90
N HIS A 161 2.98 7.06 -2.85
CA HIS A 161 3.66 5.79 -2.64
C HIS A 161 5.18 5.98 -2.70
N ILE A 162 5.84 5.76 -1.57
CA ILE A 162 7.26 6.09 -1.39
C ILE A 162 8.10 4.87 -1.06
N HIS A 163 9.19 4.70 -1.80
CA HIS A 163 10.29 3.80 -1.51
C HIS A 163 11.39 4.54 -0.74
N SER A 164 11.50 4.25 0.54
CA SER A 164 12.47 4.90 1.43
C SER A 164 12.65 4.14 2.75
N GLY A 165 13.64 4.54 3.54
CA GLY A 165 13.61 4.32 5.00
C GLY A 165 12.59 5.22 5.70
N ALA A 166 12.67 5.29 7.03
CA ALA A 166 11.73 6.04 7.86
C ALA A 166 11.85 7.58 7.69
N ASP A 167 13.07 8.10 7.57
CA ASP A 167 13.32 9.55 7.55
C ASP A 167 12.55 10.30 6.43
N PRO A 168 12.50 9.80 5.18
CA PRO A 168 11.68 10.45 4.15
C PRO A 168 10.18 10.39 4.42
N VAL A 169 9.67 9.37 5.11
CA VAL A 169 8.25 9.33 5.53
C VAL A 169 7.98 10.46 6.52
N HIS A 170 8.86 10.67 7.50
CA HIS A 170 8.76 11.78 8.44
C HIS A 170 8.76 13.14 7.72
N LEU A 171 9.62 13.31 6.71
CA LEU A 171 9.65 14.53 5.90
C LEU A 171 8.34 14.76 5.15
N LEU A 172 7.74 13.74 4.53
CA LEU A 172 6.48 13.92 3.81
C LEU A 172 5.37 14.44 4.74
N TYR A 173 5.26 13.89 5.95
CA TYR A 173 4.30 14.36 6.97
C TYR A 173 4.66 15.72 7.57
N GLU A 174 5.94 16.11 7.60
CA GLU A 174 6.34 17.47 7.96
C GLU A 174 5.86 18.49 6.90
N LEU A 175 6.00 18.14 5.61
CA LEU A 175 5.60 19.00 4.50
C LEU A 175 4.07 19.11 4.36
N GLU A 176 3.37 18.02 4.64
CA GLU A 176 1.91 17.97 4.59
C GLU A 176 1.35 16.90 5.56
N PRO A 177 0.91 17.30 6.77
CA PRO A 177 0.50 16.37 7.83
C PRO A 177 -0.72 15.51 7.49
N ASP A 178 -1.59 15.97 6.59
CA ASP A 178 -2.84 15.28 6.25
C ASP A 178 -2.69 14.33 5.04
N LEU A 179 -1.46 14.05 4.59
CA LEU A 179 -1.23 13.10 3.50
C LEU A 179 -1.70 11.70 3.85
N THR A 180 -2.18 11.00 2.83
CA THR A 180 -2.19 9.53 2.84
C THR A 180 -0.92 9.04 2.15
N VAL A 181 -0.17 8.18 2.82
CA VAL A 181 1.09 7.64 2.31
C VAL A 181 1.02 6.12 2.30
N ILE A 182 1.49 5.49 1.23
CA ILE A 182 1.81 4.07 1.14
C ILE A 182 3.33 3.96 1.22
N TRP A 183 3.84 3.33 2.27
CA TRP A 183 5.26 3.09 2.46
C TRP A 183 5.66 1.76 1.82
N ALA A 184 6.42 1.82 0.75
CA ALA A 184 6.80 0.66 -0.02
C ALA A 184 7.59 -0.33 0.85
N HIS A 185 7.22 -1.61 0.76
CA HIS A 185 7.87 -2.70 1.51
C HIS A 185 7.95 -2.46 3.02
N ALA A 186 7.07 -1.61 3.58
CA ALA A 186 7.17 -1.13 4.96
C ALA A 186 8.60 -0.66 5.34
N GLY A 187 9.30 0.00 4.44
CA GLY A 187 10.68 0.47 4.67
C GLY A 187 11.79 -0.46 4.20
N MET A 188 11.45 -1.56 3.50
CA MET A 188 12.36 -2.56 2.92
C MET A 188 13.28 -3.23 3.95
N SER A 189 14.28 -2.51 4.43
CA SER A 189 15.30 -2.97 5.37
C SER A 189 15.11 -2.43 6.79
N GLU A 190 14.11 -1.58 7.04
CA GLU A 190 13.83 -1.05 8.38
C GLU A 190 13.49 -2.18 9.36
N PRO A 191 14.09 -2.22 10.56
CA PRO A 191 13.73 -3.19 11.59
C PRO A 191 12.25 -3.13 11.97
N ALA A 192 11.67 -4.26 12.37
CA ALA A 192 10.24 -4.37 12.71
C ALA A 192 9.81 -3.33 13.77
N GLU A 193 10.65 -3.06 14.78
CA GLU A 193 10.41 -2.03 15.80
C GLU A 193 10.35 -0.60 15.23
N VAL A 194 11.12 -0.30 14.18
CA VAL A 194 11.06 0.99 13.48
C VAL A 194 9.77 1.07 12.68
N VAL A 195 9.43 0.01 11.94
CA VAL A 195 8.17 -0.08 11.19
C VAL A 195 6.98 0.16 12.10
N GLU A 196 6.91 -0.53 13.23
CA GLU A 196 5.84 -0.38 14.21
C GLU A 196 5.73 1.06 14.72
N LYS A 197 6.87 1.68 15.06
CA LYS A 197 6.92 3.05 15.58
C LYS A 197 6.42 4.07 14.56
N VAL A 198 6.85 3.96 13.30
CA VAL A 198 6.45 4.90 12.23
C VAL A 198 4.96 4.73 11.90
N MET A 199 4.48 3.49 11.78
CA MET A 199 3.06 3.18 11.59
C MET A 199 2.19 3.67 12.76
N GLU A 200 2.66 3.58 13.99
CA GLU A 200 1.97 4.13 15.18
C GLU A 200 1.92 5.67 15.16
N THR A 201 2.98 6.31 14.68
CA THR A 201 3.11 7.78 14.66
C THR A 201 2.13 8.43 13.70
N TYR A 202 1.87 7.81 12.55
CA TYR A 202 1.06 8.39 11.48
C TYR A 202 -0.18 7.54 11.16
N PRO A 203 -1.39 7.95 11.59
CA PRO A 203 -2.62 7.19 11.36
C PRO A 203 -3.00 7.02 9.88
N THR A 204 -2.55 7.92 9.00
CA THR A 204 -2.79 7.87 7.55
C THR A 204 -1.66 7.20 6.76
N LEU A 205 -0.72 6.57 7.46
CA LEU A 205 0.33 5.75 6.84
C LEU A 205 -0.17 4.33 6.62
N TYR A 206 -0.16 3.93 5.36
CA TYR A 206 -0.32 2.57 4.88
C TYR A 206 1.04 2.00 4.50
N ALA A 207 1.12 0.69 4.35
CA ALA A 207 2.31 0.04 3.78
C ALA A 207 1.91 -1.20 2.98
N ASP A 208 2.68 -1.49 1.93
CA ASP A 208 2.65 -2.79 1.30
C ASP A 208 3.75 -3.70 1.88
N THR A 209 3.52 -5.01 1.87
CA THR A 209 4.43 -6.00 2.47
C THR A 209 5.34 -6.71 1.47
N SER A 210 5.40 -6.27 0.21
CA SER A 210 6.32 -6.89 -0.75
C SER A 210 7.77 -6.79 -0.26
N PHE A 211 8.59 -7.79 -0.57
CA PHE A 211 9.95 -7.98 -0.02
C PHE A 211 10.03 -8.25 1.50
N ARG A 212 8.92 -8.18 2.24
CA ARG A 212 8.89 -8.50 3.68
C ARG A 212 8.43 -9.93 3.94
N GLU A 213 8.15 -10.72 2.92
CA GLU A 213 7.58 -12.06 3.09
C GLU A 213 8.48 -12.98 3.91
N ARG A 214 9.81 -12.85 3.79
CA ARG A 214 10.77 -13.64 4.58
C ARG A 214 11.04 -13.08 5.98
N ASP A 215 10.79 -11.79 6.18
CA ASP A 215 10.81 -11.22 7.53
C ASP A 215 9.54 -11.65 8.29
N ILE A 216 8.41 -11.74 7.59
CA ILE A 216 7.12 -12.15 8.12
C ILE A 216 7.09 -13.66 8.36
N LEU A 217 7.39 -14.49 7.34
CA LEU A 217 7.28 -15.94 7.39
C LEU A 217 8.66 -16.57 7.60
N ILE A 218 9.02 -16.79 8.87
CA ILE A 218 10.33 -17.31 9.27
C ILE A 218 10.45 -18.84 9.21
N ALA A 219 9.31 -19.53 9.09
CA ALA A 219 9.20 -20.94 8.73
C ALA A 219 7.83 -21.17 8.07
N ASP A 220 7.63 -22.30 7.39
CA ASP A 220 6.44 -22.56 6.57
C ASP A 220 5.08 -22.34 7.29
N ASP A 221 5.05 -22.53 8.60
CA ASP A 221 3.88 -22.42 9.47
C ASP A 221 4.05 -21.38 10.59
N LYS A 222 5.07 -20.50 10.50
CA LYS A 222 5.44 -19.60 11.59
C LYS A 222 5.70 -18.18 11.12
N ILE A 223 4.83 -17.27 11.58
CA ILE A 223 5.05 -15.83 11.48
C ILE A 223 6.03 -15.37 12.58
N ASP A 224 6.95 -14.49 12.24
CA ASP A 224 7.84 -13.83 13.19
C ASP A 224 7.02 -13.07 14.27
N PRO A 225 7.34 -13.21 15.57
CA PRO A 225 6.56 -12.57 16.63
C PRO A 225 6.48 -11.04 16.52
N ALA A 226 7.52 -10.36 16.03
CA ALA A 226 7.50 -8.91 15.85
C ALA A 226 6.57 -8.52 14.71
N TRP A 227 6.63 -9.23 13.59
CA TRP A 227 5.71 -9.04 12.47
C TRP A 227 4.28 -9.40 12.79
N ARG A 228 4.04 -10.47 13.53
CA ARG A 228 2.69 -10.83 13.97
C ARG A 228 2.06 -9.66 14.74
N ARG A 229 2.81 -9.00 15.62
CA ARG A 229 2.32 -7.83 16.35
C ARG A 229 1.97 -6.67 15.41
N ILE A 230 2.85 -6.33 14.47
CA ILE A 230 2.61 -5.27 13.46
C ILE A 230 1.37 -5.59 12.63
N ILE A 231 1.28 -6.81 12.11
CA ILE A 231 0.17 -7.32 11.31
C ILE A 231 -1.15 -7.19 12.08
N MET A 232 -1.21 -7.68 13.31
CA MET A 232 -2.44 -7.63 14.10
C MET A 232 -2.83 -6.19 14.47
N ARG A 233 -1.84 -5.34 14.76
CA ARG A 233 -2.07 -3.94 15.18
C ARG A 233 -2.47 -3.01 14.04
N PHE A 234 -1.98 -3.26 12.82
CA PHE A 234 -2.13 -2.36 11.67
C PHE A 234 -2.76 -3.04 10.45
N SER A 235 -3.49 -4.15 10.64
CA SER A 235 -4.09 -4.92 9.53
C SER A 235 -4.93 -4.06 8.59
N ASP A 236 -5.60 -3.02 9.09
CA ASP A 236 -6.42 -2.07 8.33
C ASP A 236 -5.61 -1.03 7.53
N ARG A 237 -4.28 -1.09 7.59
CA ARG A 237 -3.33 -0.21 6.89
C ARG A 237 -2.19 -0.97 6.20
N LEU A 238 -2.22 -2.30 6.24
CA LEU A 238 -1.29 -3.16 5.50
C LEU A 238 -1.98 -3.75 4.27
N MET A 239 -1.21 -3.95 3.20
CA MET A 239 -1.63 -4.58 1.95
C MET A 239 -0.54 -5.52 1.44
N VAL A 240 -0.92 -6.58 0.73
CA VAL A 240 0.07 -7.42 0.02
C VAL A 240 0.52 -6.75 -1.28
N GLY A 241 1.73 -7.06 -1.73
CA GLY A 241 2.26 -6.61 -3.01
C GLY A 241 3.24 -7.62 -3.60
N THR A 242 3.57 -7.50 -4.88
CA THR A 242 4.58 -8.38 -5.55
C THR A 242 5.84 -7.65 -6.00
N ASP A 243 5.77 -6.33 -6.17
CA ASP A 243 6.83 -5.47 -6.68
C ASP A 243 7.53 -6.04 -7.92
N THR A 244 6.80 -6.10 -9.04
CA THR A 244 7.29 -6.65 -10.32
C THR A 244 8.30 -5.74 -11.04
N TRP A 245 9.27 -5.16 -10.32
CA TRP A 245 10.16 -4.10 -10.80
C TRP A 245 11.11 -4.50 -11.93
N VAL A 246 11.28 -5.81 -12.19
CA VAL A 246 12.06 -6.44 -13.27
C VAL A 246 11.36 -7.70 -13.79
N ASN A 247 11.75 -8.18 -14.98
CA ASN A 247 11.16 -9.37 -15.61
C ASN A 247 11.29 -10.64 -14.77
N SER A 248 12.36 -10.80 -13.98
CA SER A 248 12.48 -11.96 -13.09
C SER A 248 11.43 -11.98 -11.97
N GLN A 249 10.92 -10.81 -11.55
CA GLN A 249 9.81 -10.75 -10.61
C GLN A 249 8.48 -11.14 -11.29
N TRP A 250 8.32 -10.81 -12.57
CA TRP A 250 7.20 -11.31 -13.37
C TRP A 250 7.28 -12.84 -13.57
N ASP A 251 8.48 -13.39 -13.79
CA ASP A 251 8.70 -14.84 -13.89
C ASP A 251 8.24 -15.53 -12.57
N ASN A 252 8.50 -14.88 -11.43
CA ASN A 252 8.18 -15.37 -10.09
C ASN A 252 6.79 -14.95 -9.56
N TYR A 253 5.96 -14.26 -10.37
CA TYR A 253 4.72 -13.63 -9.88
C TYR A 253 3.80 -14.60 -9.13
N SER A 254 3.62 -15.81 -9.68
CA SER A 254 2.74 -16.82 -9.07
C SER A 254 3.31 -17.33 -7.73
N GLU A 255 4.63 -17.42 -7.61
CA GLU A 255 5.31 -17.84 -6.38
C GLU A 255 5.21 -16.75 -5.30
N LEU A 256 5.37 -15.48 -5.68
CA LEU A 256 5.18 -14.33 -4.78
C LEU A 256 3.74 -14.27 -4.26
N ILE A 257 2.74 -14.45 -5.12
CA ILE A 257 1.33 -14.53 -4.69
C ILE A 257 1.09 -15.75 -3.79
N ALA A 258 1.65 -16.91 -4.10
CA ALA A 258 1.53 -18.10 -3.26
C ALA A 258 2.14 -17.89 -1.87
N LEU A 259 3.31 -17.24 -1.79
CA LEU A 259 3.96 -16.88 -0.53
C LEU A 259 3.10 -15.89 0.27
N ASN A 260 2.50 -14.90 -0.40
CA ASN A 260 1.54 -14.00 0.22
C ASN A 260 0.33 -14.74 0.82
N ARG A 261 -0.25 -15.68 0.07
CA ARG A 261 -1.32 -16.53 0.59
C ARG A 261 -0.87 -17.41 1.75
N GLN A 262 0.37 -17.91 1.71
CA GLN A 262 0.91 -18.80 2.75
C GLN A 262 0.91 -18.10 4.11
N TRP A 263 1.51 -16.92 4.23
CA TRP A 263 1.55 -16.24 5.53
C TRP A 263 0.17 -15.69 5.92
N LEU A 264 -0.65 -15.22 4.97
CA LEU A 264 -2.04 -14.84 5.26
C LEU A 264 -2.88 -16.01 5.80
N SER A 265 -2.60 -17.25 5.38
CA SER A 265 -3.31 -18.44 5.83
C SER A 265 -3.16 -18.71 7.34
N LEU A 266 -2.09 -18.17 7.95
CA LEU A 266 -1.77 -18.32 9.36
C LEU A 266 -2.49 -17.29 10.25
N LEU A 267 -3.24 -16.35 9.64
CA LEU A 267 -3.95 -15.29 10.34
C LEU A 267 -5.44 -15.62 10.53
N PRO A 268 -6.10 -14.98 11.52
CA PRO A 268 -7.56 -14.92 11.57
C PRO A 268 -8.15 -14.48 10.23
N ARG A 269 -9.30 -15.05 9.85
CA ARG A 269 -9.99 -14.72 8.59
C ARG A 269 -10.15 -13.21 8.39
N GLU A 270 -10.60 -12.50 9.42
CA GLU A 270 -10.85 -11.06 9.33
C GLU A 270 -9.57 -10.28 9.01
N THR A 271 -8.48 -10.55 9.74
CA THR A 271 -7.16 -9.96 9.50
C THR A 271 -6.62 -10.31 8.11
N ALA A 272 -6.75 -11.58 7.70
CA ALA A 272 -6.29 -12.04 6.39
C ALA A 272 -7.03 -11.33 5.25
N GLU A 273 -8.37 -11.26 5.32
CA GLU A 273 -9.19 -10.54 4.34
C GLU A 273 -8.91 -9.03 4.34
N GLN A 274 -8.62 -8.46 5.52
CA GLN A 274 -8.29 -7.05 5.66
C GLN A 274 -7.06 -6.70 4.81
N ILE A 275 -5.98 -7.47 4.98
CA ILE A 275 -4.70 -7.23 4.29
C ILE A 275 -4.73 -7.72 2.84
N ALA A 276 -5.48 -8.80 2.56
CA ALA A 276 -5.63 -9.35 1.23
C ALA A 276 -6.29 -8.36 0.26
N TYR A 277 -7.31 -7.62 0.70
CA TYR A 277 -8.02 -6.69 -0.20
C TYR A 277 -8.80 -5.56 0.47
N LYS A 278 -9.37 -5.72 1.68
CA LYS A 278 -10.32 -4.71 2.21
C LYS A 278 -9.65 -3.36 2.50
N THR A 279 -8.38 -3.38 2.90
CA THR A 279 -7.58 -2.15 3.08
C THR A 279 -7.48 -1.37 1.77
N ALA A 280 -7.16 -2.05 0.66
CA ALA A 280 -7.10 -1.44 -0.66
C ALA A 280 -8.49 -0.99 -1.16
N GLU A 281 -9.53 -1.80 -0.93
CA GLU A 281 -10.92 -1.45 -1.26
C GLU A 281 -11.34 -0.13 -0.60
N LYS A 282 -11.02 0.06 0.68
CA LYS A 282 -11.26 1.31 1.41
C LYS A 282 -10.39 2.45 0.85
N LEU A 283 -9.10 2.21 0.65
CA LEU A 283 -8.14 3.25 0.25
C LEU A 283 -8.45 3.83 -1.14
N PHE A 284 -8.80 2.97 -2.10
CA PHE A 284 -9.08 3.36 -3.48
C PHE A 284 -10.57 3.44 -3.81
N ASN A 285 -11.46 3.22 -2.82
CA ASN A 285 -12.91 3.21 -2.99
C ASN A 285 -13.34 2.26 -4.14
N ARG A 286 -12.79 1.05 -4.16
CA ARG A 286 -13.03 0.01 -5.18
C ARG A 286 -13.60 -1.24 -4.56
N LYS A 287 -14.67 -1.82 -5.12
CA LYS A 287 -15.18 -3.13 -4.68
C LYS A 287 -14.30 -4.25 -5.21
N VAL A 288 -13.59 -4.99 -4.37
CA VAL A 288 -12.75 -6.13 -4.76
C VAL A 288 -13.49 -7.44 -4.47
N SER A 289 -13.73 -8.26 -5.48
CA SER A 289 -14.31 -9.59 -5.33
C SER A 289 -13.70 -10.60 -6.31
N LEU A 290 -14.04 -11.87 -6.16
CA LEU A 290 -13.67 -12.89 -7.15
C LEU A 290 -14.44 -12.72 -8.48
N ASP A 291 -15.50 -11.91 -8.52
CA ASP A 291 -16.27 -11.67 -9.75
C ASP A 291 -15.47 -10.85 -10.79
N GLN A 292 -14.41 -10.17 -10.36
CA GLN A 292 -13.48 -9.49 -11.28
C GLN A 292 -12.58 -10.45 -12.05
N ILE A 293 -12.35 -11.67 -11.57
CA ILE A 293 -11.46 -12.63 -12.22
C ILE A 293 -12.00 -12.99 -13.60
N GLY A 294 -11.15 -12.88 -14.64
CA GLY A 294 -11.53 -13.09 -16.04
C GLY A 294 -12.26 -11.91 -16.69
N THR A 295 -12.39 -10.79 -15.99
CA THR A 295 -13.00 -9.54 -16.51
C THR A 295 -11.96 -8.46 -16.79
N ARG A 296 -12.40 -7.40 -17.47
CA ARG A 296 -11.60 -6.23 -17.87
C ARG A 296 -12.45 -4.96 -17.83
#